data_AF-A0A7W8WEW9-F1
#
_entry.id   AF-A0A7W8WEW9-F1
#
_cell.length_a   1.000
_cell.length_b   1.000
_cell.length_c   1.000
_cell.angle_alpha   90.00
_cell.angle_beta   90.00
_cell.angle_gamma   90.00
#
_symmetry.space_group_name_H-M   'P 1'
#
loop_
_entity.id
_entity.type
_entity.pdbx_description
1 polymer ?
#
loop_
_entity_poly.entity_id
_entity_poly.type
_entity_poly.pdbx_seq_one_letter_code
_entity_poly.pdbx_strand_id
1 'polypeptide(L)' 'MLAREMPQMKIRVPPALKDWLTNNAARNRRSINAEIVLRLEMLQAKENAQPAATGQAFVQQ' A
#
# COMPACT_ATOMS: atom_id res chain seq x y z
N MET A 1 15.71 0.22 13.59
CA MET A 1 15.91 -0.89 12.64
C MET A 1 16.18 -0.28 11.27
N LEU A 2 17.33 -0.59 10.67
CA LEU A 2 17.69 -0.11 9.34
C LEU A 2 16.98 -0.92 8.27
N ALA A 3 16.70 -0.32 7.11
CA ALA A 3 16.02 -0.99 5.99
C ALA A 3 16.72 -2.28 5.54
N ARG A 4 18.05 -2.36 5.70
CA ARG A 4 18.87 -3.55 5.42
C ARG A 4 18.61 -4.72 6.38
N GLU A 5 18.18 -4.43 7.60
CA GLU A 5 17.93 -5.43 8.65
C GLU A 5 16.50 -5.98 8.56
N MET A 6 15.63 -5.34 7.78
CA MET A 6 14.24 -5.76 7.59
C MET A 6 14.16 -7.03 6.75
N PRO A 7 13.22 -7.95 7.06
CA PRO A 7 12.99 -9.14 6.28
C PRO A 7 12.58 -8.77 4.84
N GLN A 8 13.18 -9.46 3.87
CA GLN A 8 12.92 -9.21 2.45
C GLN A 8 11.76 -10.07 1.93
N MET A 9 10.88 -9.44 1.14
CA MET A 9 9.78 -10.14 0.45
C MET A 9 10.10 -10.26 -1.04
N LYS A 10 10.12 -11.48 -1.58
CA LYS A 10 10.34 -11.75 -3.01
C LYS A 10 8.99 -11.83 -3.72
N ILE A 11 8.61 -10.78 -4.45
CA ILE A 11 7.36 -10.75 -5.23
C ILE A 11 7.64 -10.92 -6.73
N ARG A 12 6.71 -11.60 -7.42
CA ARG A 12 6.65 -11.59 -8.89
C ARG A 12 5.56 -10.61 -9.29
N VAL A 13 5.87 -9.70 -10.21
CA VAL A 13 4.93 -8.69 -10.70
C VAL A 13 4.96 -8.65 -12.22
N PRO A 14 3.84 -8.31 -12.88
CA PRO A 14 3.83 -8.05 -14.30
C PRO A 14 4.82 -6.94 -14.69
N PRO A 15 5.46 -7.03 -15.87
CA PRO A 15 6.49 -6.05 -16.28
C PRO A 15 5.94 -4.62 -16.33
N ALA A 16 4.74 -4.44 -16.89
CA ALA A 16 4.09 -3.13 -16.96
C ALA A 16 3.88 -2.49 -15.57
N LEU A 17 3.57 -3.31 -14.56
CA LEU A 17 3.40 -2.81 -13.18
C LEU A 17 4.73 -2.38 -12.57
N LYS A 18 5.81 -3.14 -12.83
CA LYS A 18 7.16 -2.79 -12.39
C LYS A 18 7.63 -1.46 -13.01
N ASP A 19 7.39 -1.27 -14.30
CA ASP A 19 7.81 -0.06 -15.01
C ASP A 19 7.05 1.16 -14.51
N TRP A 20 5.73 1.02 -14.35
CA TRP A 20 4.90 2.06 -13.76
C TRP A 20 5.40 2.46 -12.36
N LEU A 21 5.68 1.47 -11.50
CA LEU A 21 6.14 1.72 -10.14
C LEU A 21 7.52 2.40 -10.11
N THR A 22 8.43 1.99 -11.00
CA THR A 22 9.75 2.60 -11.16
C THR A 22 9.64 4.07 -11.55
N ASN A 23 8.78 4.38 -12.51
CA ASN A 23 8.54 5.76 -12.96
C ASN A 23 7.94 6.63 -11.85
N ASN A 24 6.99 6.10 -11.07
CA ASN A 24 6.38 6.82 -9.95
C ASN A 24 7.41 7.09 -8.84
N ALA A 25 8.19 6.08 -8.45
CA ALA A 25 9.23 6.23 -7.44
C ALA A 25 10.27 7.29 -7.84
N ALA A 26 10.70 7.28 -9.12
CA ALA A 26 11.63 8.28 -9.66
C ALA A 26 11.04 9.70 -9.60
N ARG A 27 9.78 9.89 -10.05
CA ARG A 27 9.09 11.19 -9.96
C ARG A 27 8.98 11.70 -8.52
N ASN A 28 8.75 10.78 -7.58
CA ASN A 28 8.61 11.10 -6.15
C ASN A 28 9.95 11.21 -5.41
N ARG A 29 11.09 11.04 -6.11
CA ARG A 29 12.45 10.99 -5.52
C ARG A 29 12.58 9.97 -4.39
N ARG A 30 11.95 8.81 -4.55
CA ARG A 30 12.00 7.68 -3.61
C ARG A 30 12.57 6.44 -4.25
N SER A 31 13.07 5.52 -3.42
CA SER A 31 13.33 4.16 -3.89
C SER A 31 12.01 3.44 -4.20
N ILE A 32 12.07 2.45 -5.09
CA ILE A 32 10.92 1.60 -5.40
C ILE A 32 10.35 0.97 -4.11
N ASN A 33 11.22 0.55 -3.19
CA ASN A 33 10.81 -0.01 -1.91
C ASN A 33 10.02 0.99 -1.05
N ALA A 34 10.51 2.23 -0.92
CA ALA A 34 9.81 3.27 -0.16
C ALA A 34 8.45 3.63 -0.78
N GLU A 35 8.35 3.62 -2.11
CA GLU A 35 7.08 3.84 -2.81
C GLU A 35 6.08 2.70 -2.59
N ILE A 36 6.55 1.44 -2.59
CA ILE A 36 5.69 0.27 -2.28
C ILE A 36 5.18 0.36 -0.84
N VAL A 37 6.09 0.55 0.11
CA VAL A 37 5.75 0.59 1.54
C VAL A 37 4.72 1.68 1.81
N LEU A 38 4.95 2.91 1.30
CA LEU A 38 4.00 4.01 1.45
C LEU A 38 2.60 3.66 0.92
N ARG A 39 2.52 3.06 -0.28
CA ARG A 39 1.22 2.70 -0.87
C ARG A 39 0.51 1.61 -0.08
N LEU A 40 1.25 0.63 0.44
CA LEU A 40 0.69 -0.44 1.28
C LEU A 40 0.22 0.10 2.62
N GLU A 41 0.99 0.97 3.27
CA GLU A 41 0.58 1.64 4.53
C GLU A 41 -0.66 2.50 4.32
N MET A 42 -0.74 3.26 3.22
CA MET A 42 -1.93 4.03 2.87
C MET A 42 -3.15 3.14 2.63
N LEU A 43 -2.99 1.97 1.99
CA LEU A 43 -4.07 1.02 1.77
C LEU A 43 -4.52 0.41 3.11
N GLN A 44 -3.57 -0.07 3.92
CA GLN A 44 -3.83 -0.64 5.24
C GLN A 44 -4.55 0.36 6.16
N ALA A 45 -4.13 1.63 6.16
CA ALA A 45 -4.80 2.68 6.94
C ALA A 45 -6.24 2.90 6.47
N LYS A 46 -6.52 2.82 5.16
CA LYS A 46 -7.88 2.93 4.62
C LYS A 46 -8.75 1.73 4.99
N GLU A 47 -8.19 0.52 4.97
CA GLU A 47 -8.88 -0.71 5.40
C GLU A 47 -9.19 -0.67 6.91
N ASN A 48 -8.22 -0.25 7.72
CA ASN A 48 -8.37 -0.13 9.17
C ASN A 48 -9.25 1.04 9.62
N ALA A 49 -9.45 2.06 8.79
CA ALA A 49 -10.39 3.15 9.05
C ALA A 49 -11.85 2.77 8.72
N GLN A 50 -12.10 1.63 8.09
CA GLN A 50 -13.44 1.17 7.70
C GLN A 50 -14.25 0.32 8.72
N PRO A 51 -13.87 0.09 10.00
CA PRO A 51 -14.77 -0.58 10.94
C PRO A 51 -15.57 0.44 11.77
N ALA A 52 -16.71 0.92 11.26
CA ALA A 52 -17.79 1.50 12.11
C ALA A 52 -19.10 1.91 11.39
N ALA A 53 -19.21 1.91 10.05
CA ALA A 53 -20.37 2.52 9.38
C ALA A 53 -21.28 1.55 8.61
N THR A 54 -21.28 0.25 8.94
CA THR A 54 -22.17 -0.73 8.29
C THR A 54 -22.85 -1.66 9.29
N GLY A 55 -23.40 -1.09 10.36
CA GLY A 55 -24.32 -1.78 11.26
C GLY A 55 -25.37 -0.81 11.79
N GLN A 56 -26.65 -1.13 11.55
CA GLN A 56 -27.84 -0.47 12.10
C GLN A 56 -28.34 0.80 11.39
N ALA A 57 -28.66 0.69 10.10
CA ALA A 57 -29.56 1.68 9.46
C ALA A 57 -30.62 1.02 8.57
N PHE A 58 -31.10 -0.18 8.91
CA PHE A 58 -32.30 -0.74 8.31
C PHE A 58 -32.97 -1.67 9.33
N VAL A 59 -33.95 -1.17 10.08
CA VAL A 59 -35.29 -1.75 10.34
C VAL A 59 -35.98 -0.80 11.32
N GLN A 60 -36.69 0.21 10.80
CA GLN A 60 -37.89 0.77 11.43
C GLN A 60 -38.76 1.34 10.30
N GLN A 61 -39.72 0.53 9.85
CA GLN A 61 -41.12 0.90 9.58
C GLN A 61 -41.86 -0.30 9.01
#